data_AF-A0A843QZ60-F1
#
_entry.id   AF-A0A843QZ60-F1
#
_cell.length_a   1.000
_cell.length_b   1.000
_cell.length_c   1.000
_cell.angle_alpha   90.00
_cell.angle_beta   90.00
_cell.angle_gamma   90.00
#
_symmetry.space_group_name_H-M   'P 1'
#
loop_
_entity.id
_entity.type
_entity.pdbx_description
1 polymer ?
#
loop_
_entity_poly.entity_id
_entity_poly.type
_entity_poly.pdbx_seq_one_letter_code
_entity_poly.pdbx_strand_id
1 'polypeptide(L)' 'MNKLHKEVEELGKLRLEILQIRDTGETNMFDTKEVERLAYYYNCHRLVNLLHENPSMYLKFIMTGWFY' A
#
# COMPACT_ATOMS: atom_id res chain seq x y z
N MET A 1 -12.07 21.67 -5.33
CA MET A 1 -12.34 20.42 -4.59
C MET A 1 -11.84 20.58 -3.16
N ASN A 2 -12.59 20.10 -2.18
CA ASN A 2 -12.22 20.19 -0.75
C ASN A 2 -11.01 19.28 -0.45
N LYS A 3 -10.06 19.74 0.38
CA LYS A 3 -8.83 19.04 0.78
C LYS A 3 -9.10 17.59 1.22
N LEU A 4 -10.16 17.38 1.99
CA LEU A 4 -10.57 16.06 2.49
C LEU A 4 -10.87 15.07 1.36
N HIS A 5 -11.53 15.53 0.29
CA HIS A 5 -11.91 14.66 -0.82
C HIS A 5 -10.68 14.12 -1.55
N LYS A 6 -9.66 14.97 -1.72
CA LYS A 6 -8.39 14.58 -2.33
C LYS A 6 -7.65 13.55 -1.48
N GLU A 7 -7.60 13.72 -0.16
CA GLU A 7 -6.96 12.75 0.74
C GLU A 7 -7.62 11.37 0.68
N VAL A 8 -8.95 11.33 0.68
CA VAL A 8 -9.71 10.07 0.55
C VAL A 8 -9.44 9.38 -0.80
N GLU A 9 -9.36 10.15 -1.89
CA GLU A 9 -9.03 9.61 -3.20
C GLU A 9 -7.63 8.97 -3.24
N GLU A 10 -6.63 9.62 -2.64
CA GLU A 10 -5.27 9.12 -2.61
C GLU A 10 -5.14 7.85 -1.75
N LEU A 11 -5.87 7.75 -0.64
CA LEU A 11 -5.98 6.51 0.14
C LEU A 11 -6.67 5.39 -0.65
N GLY A 12 -7.66 5.72 -1.48
CA GLY A 12 -8.30 4.77 -2.39
C GLY A 12 -7.31 4.18 -3.41
N LYS A 13 -6.46 5.01 -4.01
CA LYS A 13 -5.40 4.56 -4.93
C LYS A 13 -4.35 3.70 -4.22
N LEU A 14 -3.92 4.11 -3.04
CA LEU A 14 -2.98 3.34 -2.22
C LEU A 14 -3.54 1.95 -1.87
N ARG A 15 -4.83 1.88 -1.51
CA ARG A 15 -5.50 0.59 -1.27
C ARG A 15 -5.45 -0.32 -2.49
N LEU A 16 -5.74 0.23 -3.68
CA LEU A 16 -5.73 -0.54 -4.92
C LEU A 16 -4.33 -1.11 -5.23
N GLU A 17 -3.28 -0.33 -4.99
CA GLU A 17 -1.90 -0.81 -5.15
C GLU A 17 -1.55 -1.95 -4.19
N ILE A 18 -1.95 -1.86 -2.92
CA ILE A 18 -1.74 -2.97 -1.95
C ILE A 18 -2.49 -4.22 -2.37
N LEU A 19 -3.74 -4.08 -2.82
CA LEU A 19 -4.54 -5.21 -3.29
C LEU A 19 -3.98 -5.81 -4.57
N GLN A 20 -3.45 -5.00 -5.47
CA GLN A 20 -2.78 -5.49 -6.68
C GLN A 20 -1.63 -6.44 -6.34
N ILE A 21 -0.74 -6.06 -5.41
CA ILE A 21 0.35 -6.95 -4.97
C ILE A 21 -0.19 -8.18 -4.24
N ARG A 22 -1.20 -8.02 -3.39
CA ARG A 22 -1.78 -9.15 -2.66
C ARG A 22 -2.40 -10.18 -3.59
N ASP A 23 -3.10 -9.72 -4.62
CA ASP A 23 -3.85 -10.57 -5.54
C ASP A 23 -2.93 -11.33 -6.51
N THR A 24 -1.63 -10.98 -6.62
CA THR A 24 -0.64 -11.81 -7.34
C THR A 24 -0.34 -13.11 -6.60
N GLY A 25 -0.41 -13.11 -5.27
CA GLY A 25 -0.05 -14.26 -4.43
C GLY A 25 1.45 -14.62 -4.46
N GLU A 26 2.31 -13.75 -5.02
CA GLU A 26 3.75 -14.03 -5.18
C GLU A 26 4.54 -13.98 -3.87
N THR A 27 4.08 -13.19 -2.89
CA THR A 27 4.77 -13.04 -1.61
C THR A 27 3.79 -12.98 -0.44
N ASN A 28 4.32 -13.26 0.76
CA ASN A 28 3.60 -13.01 1.99
C ASN A 28 3.57 -11.49 2.24
N MET A 29 2.40 -10.91 2.52
CA MET A 29 2.26 -9.47 2.72
C MET A 29 2.99 -8.92 3.96
N PHE A 30 3.51 -9.77 4.85
CA PHE A 30 4.39 -9.38 5.95
C PHE A 30 5.88 -9.37 5.58
N ASP A 31 6.27 -9.95 4.43
CA ASP A 31 7.61 -9.81 3.88
C ASP A 31 7.72 -8.47 3.13
N THR A 32 7.92 -7.40 3.89
CA THR A 32 7.91 -6.03 3.37
C THR A 32 8.99 -5.78 2.31
N LYS A 33 10.13 -6.48 2.37
CA LYS A 33 11.20 -6.35 1.38
C LYS A 33 10.76 -6.89 0.03
N GLU A 34 10.11 -8.05 0.04
CA GLU A 34 9.62 -8.65 -1.20
C GLU A 34 8.39 -7.91 -1.74
N VAL A 35 7.51 -7.43 -0.86
CA VAL A 35 6.40 -6.53 -1.25
C VAL A 35 6.92 -5.27 -1.91
N GLU A 36 7.97 -4.64 -1.37
CA GLU A 36 8.60 -3.46 -1.97
C GLU A 36 9.17 -3.77 -3.36
N ARG A 37 9.89 -4.89 -3.50
CA ARG A 37 10.43 -5.34 -4.80
C ARG A 37 9.33 -5.51 -5.85
N LEU A 38 8.22 -6.15 -5.47
CA LEU A 38 7.05 -6.31 -6.35
C LEU A 38 6.36 -4.97 -6.62
N ALA A 39 6.23 -4.10 -5.63
CA ALA A 39 5.66 -2.77 -5.81
C ALA A 39 6.46 -1.94 -6.83
N TYR A 40 7.79 -2.02 -6.83
CA TYR A 40 8.62 -1.45 -7.89
C TYR A 40 8.33 -2.09 -9.26
N TYR A 41 8.28 -3.42 -9.33
CA TYR A 41 8.02 -4.15 -10.58
C TYR A 41 6.66 -3.79 -11.20
N TYR A 42 5.63 -3.63 -10.37
CA TYR A 42 4.26 -3.34 -10.78
C TYR A 42 3.92 -1.84 -10.84
N ASN A 43 4.91 -0.95 -10.67
CA ASN A 43 4.75 0.52 -10.66
C ASN A 43 3.78 1.05 -9.58
N CYS A 44 3.71 0.38 -8.42
CA CYS A 44 2.95 0.79 -7.26
C CYS A 44 3.72 1.83 -6.42
N HIS A 45 3.89 3.04 -6.97
CA HIS A 45 4.74 4.07 -6.37
C HIS A 45 4.25 4.54 -4.99
N ARG A 46 2.94 4.53 -4.73
CA ARG A 46 2.39 4.97 -3.44
C ARG A 46 2.67 3.94 -2.36
N LEU A 47 2.55 2.66 -2.71
CA LEU A 47 2.91 1.56 -1.83
C LEU A 47 4.40 1.59 -1.47
N VAL A 48 5.27 1.83 -2.45
CA VAL A 48 6.72 2.01 -2.20
C VAL A 48 6.93 3.15 -1.19
N ASN A 49 6.35 4.32 -1.43
CA ASN A 49 6.47 5.45 -0.50
C ASN A 49 5.92 5.12 0.89
N LEU A 50 4.79 4.42 0.99
CA LEU A 50 4.22 3.99 2.28
C LEU A 50 5.19 3.09 3.05
N LEU A 51 5.84 2.13 2.38
CA LEU A 51 6.79 1.22 3.02
C LEU A 51 8.04 1.95 3.53
N HIS A 52 8.47 3.01 2.85
CA HIS A 52 9.62 3.83 3.26
C HIS A 52 9.28 4.83 4.36
N GLU A 53 8.15 5.53 4.23
CA GLU A 53 7.79 6.65 5.09
C GLU A 53 7.02 6.20 6.33
N ASN A 54 6.17 5.17 6.22
CA ASN A 54 5.31 4.71 7.30
C ASN A 54 4.99 3.20 7.24
N PRO A 55 6.00 2.32 7.45
CA PRO A 55 5.80 0.87 7.44
C PRO A 55 4.82 0.38 8.52
N SER A 56 4.69 1.13 9.64
CA SER A 56 3.71 0.83 10.68
C SER A 56 2.27 0.94 10.17
N MET A 57 1.97 1.95 9.36
CA MET A 57 0.65 2.11 8.74
C MET A 57 0.37 0.97 7.75
N TYR A 58 1.37 0.58 6.95
CA TYR A 58 1.25 -0.60 6.07
C TYR A 58 0.92 -1.86 6.86
N LEU A 59 1.70 -2.19 7.90
CA LEU A 59 1.48 -3.38 8.71
C LEU A 59 0.07 -3.40 9.32
N LYS A 60 -0.37 -2.27 9.86
CA LYS A 60 -1.68 -2.16 10.47
C LYS A 60 -2.81 -2.28 9.42
N PHE A 61 -2.61 -1.76 8.21
CA PHE A 61 -3.51 -2.01 7.08
C PHE A 61 -3.60 -3.50 6.75
N ILE A 62 -2.48 -4.22 6.65
CA ILE A 62 -2.49 -5.66 6.38
C ILE A 62 -3.25 -6.44 7.48
N MET A 63 -3.13 -6.01 8.74
CA MET A 63 -3.82 -6.67 9.86
C MET A 63 -5.31 -6.32 9.97
N THR A 64 -5.72 -5.12 9.56
CA THR A 64 -7.07 -4.59 9.89
C THR A 64 -7.90 -4.17 8.69
N GLY A 65 -7.28 -3.90 7.55
CA GLY A 65 -7.93 -3.37 6.35
C GLY A 65 -8.19 -1.85 6.35
N TRP A 66 -7.65 -1.10 7.32
CA TRP A 66 -7.90 0.35 7.49
C TRP A 66 -6.61 1.16 7.56
N PHE A 67 -6.65 2.40 7.03
CA PHE A 67 -5.62 3.44 7.22
C PHE A 67 -6.13 4.44 8.27
N TYR A 68 -5.34 4.73 9.29
CA TYR A 68 -5.65 5.64 10.41
C TYR A 68 -4.39 6.40 10.82
#